data_AF-A0A2M8ELH9-F1
#
_entry.id   AF-A0A2M8ELH9-F1
#
_cell.length_a   1.000
_cell.length_b   1.000
_cell.length_c   1.000
_cell.angle_alpha   90.00
_cell.angle_beta   90.00
_cell.angle_gamma   90.00
#
_symmetry.space_group_name_H-M   'P 1'
#
loop_
_entity.id
_entity.type
_entity.pdbx_description
1 polymer ?
#
loop_
_entity_poly.entity_id
_entity_poly.type
_entity_poly.pdbx_seq_one_letter_code
_entity_poly.pdbx_strand_id
1 'polypeptide(L)'
;MKTVIIRERGQLTIPDSIRKTVDWISPMSAVIISVVKHDEIVIKPNIRLIDKKQVLENIKRARAIKGEGSITSVTEFLIMDRQSH
;
A
#
# COMPACT_ATOMS: atom_id res chain seq x y z
N MET A 1 32.00 7.46 5.09
CA MET A 1 31.29 8.74 4.85
C MET A 1 31.30 9.04 3.36
N LYS A 2 30.17 9.45 2.77
CA LYS A 2 30.08 9.84 1.35
C LYS A 2 29.41 11.21 1.27
N THR A 3 30.04 12.15 0.59
CA THR A 3 29.46 13.46 0.29
C THR A 3 28.71 13.36 -1.03
N VAL A 4 27.48 13.87 -1.06
CA VAL A 4 26.65 13.94 -2.27
C VAL A 4 26.11 15.36 -2.43
N ILE A 5 25.85 15.76 -3.66
CA ILE A 5 25.28 17.07 -3.98
C ILE A 5 23.77 16.92 -4.12
N ILE A 6 23.03 17.80 -3.45
CA ILE A 6 21.59 17.95 -3.67
C ILE A 6 21.40 18.63 -5.02
N ARG A 7 20.71 17.97 -5.94
CA ARG A 7 20.39 18.51 -7.26
C ARG A 7 19.19 19.46 -7.18
N GLU A 8 18.86 20.05 -8.32
CA GLU A 8 17.65 20.84 -8.50
C GLU A 8 16.42 20.14 -7.91
N ARG A 9 15.50 20.95 -7.36
CA ARG A 9 14.27 20.48 -6.70
C ARG A 9 14.49 19.57 -5.48
N GLY A 10 15.66 19.66 -4.84
CA GLY A 10 15.94 18.92 -3.61
C GLY A 10 16.19 17.42 -3.81
N GLN A 11 16.51 16.99 -5.03
CA GLN A 11 16.75 15.57 -5.31
C GLN A 11 18.12 15.14 -4.80
N LEU A 12 18.15 14.04 -4.04
CA LEU A 12 19.38 13.41 -3.55
C LEU A 12 19.51 11.99 -4.10
N THR A 13 20.64 11.69 -4.73
CA THR A 13 20.95 10.34 -5.21
C THR A 13 21.71 9.57 -4.13
N ILE A 14 21.17 8.44 -3.69
CA ILE A 14 21.85 7.55 -2.73
C ILE A 14 22.90 6.72 -3.48
N PRO A 15 24.20 6.81 -3.12
CA PRO A 15 25.25 6.06 -3.79
C PRO A 15 25.08 4.54 -3.70
N ASP A 16 25.54 3.83 -4.74
CA ASP A 16 25.43 2.36 -4.85
C ASP A 16 26.00 1.61 -3.67
N SER A 17 27.09 2.09 -3.07
CA SER A 17 27.67 1.47 -1.88
C SER A 17 26.67 1.40 -0.72
N ILE A 18 25.83 2.42 -0.56
CA ILE A 18 24.79 2.46 0.47
C ILE A 18 23.60 1.59 0.05
N ARG A 19 23.15 1.69 -1.21
CA ARG A 19 22.03 0.88 -1.73
C ARG A 19 22.25 -0.62 -1.59
N LYS A 20 23.49 -1.09 -1.78
CA LYS A 20 23.87 -2.50 -1.63
C LYS A 20 23.93 -2.97 -0.17
N THR A 21 23.91 -2.06 0.79
CA THR A 21 24.03 -2.38 2.23
C THR A 21 22.67 -2.45 2.92
N VAL A 22 21.63 -1.85 2.34
CA VAL A 22 20.30 -1.72 2.97
C VAL A 22 19.19 -2.07 1.98
N ASP A 23 18.45 -3.12 2.29
CA ASP A 23 17.52 -3.78 1.37
C ASP A 23 16.29 -2.95 0.99
N TRP A 24 15.91 -1.98 1.83
CA TRP A 24 14.73 -1.16 1.60
C TRP A 24 14.95 -0.03 0.60
N ILE A 25 16.20 0.22 0.16
CA ILE A 25 16.55 1.28 -0.79
C ILE A 25 16.45 0.76 -2.24
N SER A 26 15.24 0.33 -2.62
CA SER A 26 14.93 -0.03 -4.00
C SER A 26 14.25 1.12 -4.75
N PRO A 27 14.36 1.18 -6.09
CA PRO A 27 13.63 2.17 -6.88
C PRO A 27 12.13 2.16 -6.56
N MET A 28 11.51 3.35 -6.56
CA MET A 28 10.08 3.54 -6.25
C MET A 28 9.65 3.16 -4.81
N SER A 29 10.58 2.89 -3.90
CA SER A 29 10.25 2.67 -2.48
C SER A 29 9.79 3.95 -1.79
N ALA A 30 8.71 3.85 -1.01
CA ALA A 30 8.23 4.94 -0.16
C ALA A 30 9.08 5.06 1.11
N VAL A 31 9.43 6.30 1.46
CA VAL A 31 10.25 6.61 2.64
C VAL A 31 9.59 7.69 3.50
N ILE A 32 9.95 7.69 4.77
CA ILE A 32 9.62 8.73 5.74
C ILE A 32 10.89 9.55 5.96
N ILE A 33 10.76 10.88 5.86
CA ILE A 33 11.85 11.83 6.13
C ILE A 33 11.48 12.62 7.38
N SER A 34 12.39 12.71 8.33
CA SER A 34 12.19 13.46 9.57
C SER A 34 13.44 14.26 9.92
N VAL A 35 13.24 15.48 10.42
CA VAL A 35 14.32 16.32 10.96
C VAL A 35 14.53 15.91 12.41
N VAL A 36 15.72 15.42 12.75
CA VAL A 36 16.06 14.98 14.11
C VAL A 36 16.79 16.10 14.87
N LYS A 37 17.63 16.85 14.15
CA LYS A 37 18.31 18.06 14.63
C LYS A 37 18.38 19.08 13.49
N HIS A 38 18.87 20.28 13.80
CA HIS A 38 18.94 21.36 12.82
C HIS A 38 19.76 21.01 11.55
N ASP A 39 20.75 20.14 11.69
CA ASP A 39 21.69 19.69 10.65
C ASP A 39 21.52 18.21 10.28
N GLU A 40 20.55 17.51 10.86
CA GLU A 40 20.40 16.06 10.70
C GLU A 40 18.97 15.70 10.26
N ILE A 41 18.88 15.09 9.07
CA ILE A 41 17.68 14.39 8.61
C ILE A 41 17.88 12.88 8.70
N VAL A 42 16.81 12.17 9.02
CA VAL A 42 16.79 10.71 9.02
C VAL A 42 15.75 10.22 8.01
N ILE A 43 16.18 9.30 7.15
CA ILE A 43 15.35 8.65 6.14
C ILE A 43 15.12 7.20 6.58
N LYS A 44 13.87 6.77 6.64
CA LYS A 44 13.47 5.41 7.04
C LYS A 44 12.47 4.84 6.02
N PRO A 45 12.41 3.51 5.85
CA PRO A 45 11.40 2.90 5.00
C PRO A 45 10.00 3.14 5.57
N ASN A 46 9.03 3.43 4.69
CA ASN A 46 7.63 3.51 5.07
C ASN A 46 7.01 2.11 5.13
N ILE A 47 7.30 1.38 6.21
CA ILE A 47 6.72 0.05 6.43
C ILE A 47 5.34 0.24 7.04
N ARG A 48 4.30 0.10 6.21
CA ARG A 48 2.94 -0.07 6.73
C ARG A 48 2.86 -1.46 7.35
N LEU A 49 2.84 -1.52 8.68
CA LEU A 49 2.47 -2.74 9.39
C LEU A 49 1.00 -3.02 9.11
N ILE A 50 0.74 -3.79 8.06
CA ILE A 50 -0.59 -4.27 7.76
C ILE A 50 -0.91 -5.33 8.82
N ASP A 51 -1.92 -5.06 9.66
CA ASP A 51 -2.46 -6.07 10.55
C ASP A 51 -3.13 -7.17 9.69
N LYS A 52 -2.37 -8.24 9.45
CA LYS A 52 -2.82 -9.39 8.67
C LYS A 52 -4.10 -10.00 9.25
N LYS A 53 -4.29 -9.93 10.57
CA LYS A 53 -5.49 -10.43 11.25
C LYS A 53 -6.69 -9.57 10.88
N GLN A 54 -6.54 -8.25 10.92
CA GLN A 54 -7.60 -7.31 10.54
C GLN A 54 -7.97 -7.45 9.06
N VAL A 55 -6.99 -7.61 8.17
CA VAL A 55 -7.25 -7.86 6.75
C VAL A 55 -8.02 -9.16 6.56
N LEU A 56 -7.58 -10.24 7.19
CA LEU A 56 -8.26 -11.53 7.09
C LEU A 56 -9.67 -11.49 7.68
N GLU A 57 -9.87 -10.76 8.78
CA GLU A 57 -11.17 -10.57 9.40
C GLU A 57 -12.12 -9.75 8.51
N ASN A 58 -11.63 -8.69 7.87
CA ASN A 58 -12.41 -7.91 6.91
C ASN A 58 -12.80 -8.75 5.68
N ILE A 59 -11.89 -9.60 5.19
CA ILE A 59 -12.21 -10.56 4.11
C ILE A 59 -13.30 -11.54 4.56
N LYS A 60 -13.22 -12.07 5.78
CA LYS A 60 -14.24 -12.96 6.35
C LYS A 60 -15.59 -12.25 6.48
N ARG A 61 -15.63 -11.01 7.00
CA ARG A 61 -16.85 -10.21 7.11
C ARG A 61 -17.48 -9.95 5.74
N ALA A 62 -16.69 -9.54 4.75
CA ALA A 62 -17.18 -9.31 3.39
C ALA A 62 -17.78 -10.59 2.77
N ARG A 63 -17.22 -11.77 3.05
CA ARG A 63 -17.78 -13.06 2.60
C ARG A 63 -18.97 -13.54 3.43
N ALA A 64 -19.05 -13.15 4.70
CA ALA A 64 -20.15 -13.48 5.61
C ALA A 64 -21.40 -12.64 5.35
N ILE A 65 -21.26 -11.50 4.67
CA ILE A 65 -22.36 -10.85 3.96
C ILE A 65 -22.73 -11.75 2.76
N LYS A 66 -23.35 -12.89 3.06
CA LYS A 66 -24.33 -13.49 2.15
C LYS A 66 -25.41 -12.42 2.02
N GLY A 67 -25.60 -11.90 0.82
CA GLY A 67 -26.52 -10.80 0.59
C GLY A 67 -27.85 -11.06 1.29
N GLU A 68 -28.29 -10.10 2.11
CA GLU A 68 -29.70 -9.88 2.41
C GLU A 68 -30.39 -9.37 1.13
N GLY A 69 -30.23 -10.10 0.03
CA GLY A 69 -31.19 -10.08 -1.05
C GLY A 69 -32.31 -10.99 -0.56
N SER A 70 -33.52 -10.44 -0.54
CA SER A 70 -34.74 -11.22 -0.47
C SER A 70 -34.59 -12.54 -1.22
N ILE A 71 -35.15 -13.59 -0.65
CA ILE A 71 -35.35 -14.89 -1.28
C ILE A 71 -36.04 -14.65 -2.63
N THR A 72 -35.25 -14.48 -3.67
CA THR A 72 -35.68 -14.44 -5.06
C THR A 72 -34.64 -15.31 -5.73
N SER A 73 -35.07 -16.51 -6.10
CA SER A 73 -34.19 -17.53 -6.67
C SER A 73 -33.41 -16.92 -7.84
N VAL A 74 -32.15 -17.32 -8.04
CA VAL A 74 -31.36 -16.95 -9.23
C VAL A 74 -32.15 -17.22 -10.53
N THR A 75 -33.04 -18.21 -10.48
CA THR A 75 -33.99 -18.56 -11.55
C THR A 75 -35.02 -17.45 -11.82
N GLU A 76 -35.50 -16.76 -10.79
CA GLU A 76 -36.56 -15.76 -10.86
C GLU A 76 -36.03 -14.43 -11.43
N PHE A 77 -34.77 -14.07 -11.11
CA PHE A 77 -34.05 -12.98 -11.78
C PHE A 77 -33.85 -13.24 -13.27
N LEU A 78 -33.45 -14.47 -13.65
CA LEU A 78 -33.27 -14.86 -15.06
C LEU A 78 -34.58 -14.88 -15.86
N ILE A 79 -35.71 -15.15 -15.21
CA ILE A 79 -37.03 -15.12 -15.84
C ILE A 79 -37.48 -13.67 -16.08
N MET A 80 -37.28 -12.77 -15.11
CA MET A 80 -37.62 -11.35 -15.28
C MET A 80 -36.80 -10.70 -16.40
N ASP A 81 -35.49 -10.96 -16.45
CA ASP A 81 -34.58 -10.40 -17.46
C ASP A 81 -34.99 -10.80 -18.90
N ARG A 82 -35.49 -12.04 -19.07
CA ARG A 82 -35.99 -12.54 -20.36
C ARG A 82 -37.35 -11.98 -20.78
N GLN A 83 -38.16 -11.47 -19.86
CA GLN A 83 -39.46 -10.87 -20.18
C GLN A 83 -39.35 -9.38 -20.51
N SER A 84 -38.24 -8.75 -20.13
CA SER A 84 -37.95 -7.33 -20.40
C SER A 84 -37.27 -7.06 -21.75
N HIS A 85 -37.10 -8.08 -22.60
CA HIS A 85 -36.51 -8.00 -23.94
C HIS A 85 -37.49 -8.48 -25.02
#